data_AF-A0A7S1BU41-F1
#
_entry.id   AF-A0A7S1BU41-F1
#
_cell.length_a   1.000
_cell.length_b   1.000
_cell.length_c   1.000
_cell.angle_alpha   90.00
_cell.angle_beta   90.00
_cell.angle_gamma   90.00
#
_symmetry.space_group_name_H-M   'P 1'
#
loop_
_entity.id
_entity.type
_entity.pdbx_description
1 polymer ?
#
loop_
_entity_poly.entity_id
_entity_poly.type
_entity_poly.pdbx_seq_one_letter_code
_entity_poly.pdbx_strand_id
1 'polypeptide(L)'
;DDLDSEVLRYDAGRVGSRRLTRYTNDGEGNDAWFQVYNSTAWLVNVGITGWGKRSEIRGFEVHDFQRRGIFVLFTVWLDAVTLNCRTSNAPHVEDPGDGYNENVFNKGTHWSGFFTYDHLMQHILTDWRISNCGGVARGLSPWVPDGPADTGNNALFTVPVNGFAPEIQLISSGFQYDWDTVGGEGFLRDSIFFAASGNQEIYSMLYMSNWEDADGSMTGSQGRTVIGPERAGKWWHLDYRPGKCEVRSKWKFPQRLCRKDDRRLASMFTVVMPQKNTQGSAVFQMIYTDGENERKTRQGSMTHFGLTGDGSVSACTPPDPCDETTSRSWDPDLTGPFNHARYGGWYLWFDLGTPAELTIQRVQMEDGAVLLQAMTLPPGTVVEDVRVWAESKKREYVFTLASSLEEVRAAEKGDLYWFDAQTKTLYWRVVSGFVESDSTFDWIDRKRWGREAFTRANLSVQDIMSKNEFQLHIDIDCVRDENAANAFCLDKPVFAVPPMGCPEGEVMLSIDECGLPCELENNCQVCKKDKHLFDFAIEADDNGNENKMTVSKCNKKGKKCKKEVLKKNGFPSNEVTSITKCLSKKKCYKFTVSDSGQDGICCDGEGGYSMKWNDELMKRSNIKNGKKESIMFGKCKK
;
A
#
# COMPACT_ATOMS: atom_id res chain seq x y z
N ASP A 1 36.93 -17.36 29.16
CA ASP A 1 37.79 -16.27 28.70
C ASP A 1 39.11 -16.84 28.27
N ASP A 2 39.31 -16.85 26.95
CA ASP A 2 40.53 -17.35 26.30
C ASP A 2 41.20 -16.11 25.71
N LEU A 3 42.22 -15.62 26.41
CA LEU A 3 42.88 -14.34 26.16
C LEU A 3 44.01 -14.45 25.12
N ASP A 4 44.36 -15.67 24.71
CA ASP A 4 45.48 -15.94 23.80
C ASP A 4 45.01 -16.33 22.38
N SER A 5 43.72 -16.15 22.08
CA SER A 5 43.21 -16.37 20.72
C SER A 5 43.61 -15.21 19.81
N GLU A 6 44.48 -15.48 18.82
CA GLU A 6 44.77 -14.57 17.69
C GLU A 6 43.58 -14.37 16.73
N VAL A 7 42.40 -14.88 17.08
CA VAL A 7 41.17 -14.73 16.30
C VAL A 7 40.53 -13.38 16.61
N LEU A 8 40.31 -12.57 15.57
CA LEU A 8 39.51 -11.35 15.66
C LEU A 8 38.11 -11.70 16.20
N ARG A 9 37.86 -11.45 17.48
CA ARG A 9 36.54 -11.59 18.10
C ARG A 9 35.71 -10.33 17.84
N TYR A 10 34.79 -10.44 16.88
CA TYR A 10 33.74 -9.45 16.68
C TYR A 10 32.44 -9.95 17.32
N ASP A 11 32.02 -9.32 18.44
CA ASP A 11 30.71 -9.55 19.06
C ASP A 11 29.73 -8.48 18.56
N ALA A 12 28.88 -8.90 17.62
CA ALA A 12 27.90 -8.04 16.95
C ALA A 12 26.68 -7.67 17.83
N GLY A 13 26.75 -7.80 19.17
CA GLY A 13 25.86 -7.07 20.07
C GLY A 13 24.91 -7.89 20.94
N ARG A 14 25.16 -9.18 21.18
CA ARG A 14 24.37 -9.95 22.17
C ARG A 14 25.25 -10.54 23.26
N VAL A 15 25.70 -9.67 24.17
CA VAL A 15 26.29 -10.09 25.44
C VAL A 15 25.14 -10.37 26.44
N GLY A 16 24.59 -11.59 26.40
CA GLY A 16 23.55 -12.05 27.33
C GLY A 16 22.10 -11.73 26.92
N SER A 17 21.22 -11.49 27.91
CA SER A 17 19.77 -11.28 27.70
C SER A 17 19.38 -9.82 27.38
N ARG A 18 20.32 -8.87 27.46
CA ARG A 18 20.07 -7.45 27.19
C ARG A 18 20.29 -7.14 25.70
N ARG A 19 19.29 -6.51 25.07
CA ARG A 19 19.42 -5.95 23.72
C ARG A 19 20.27 -4.68 23.80
N LEU A 20 21.53 -4.73 23.37
CA LEU A 20 22.39 -3.55 23.26
C LEU A 20 22.58 -3.23 21.77
N THR A 21 21.79 -2.29 21.25
CA THR A 21 22.10 -1.69 19.95
C THR A 21 23.48 -1.06 20.03
N ARG A 22 24.41 -1.54 19.20
CA ARG A 22 25.77 -0.99 19.18
C ARG A 22 25.88 0.09 18.11
N TYR A 23 26.43 1.22 18.54
CA TYR A 23 26.84 2.32 17.70
C TYR A 23 28.27 2.03 17.25
N THR A 24 28.48 1.99 15.94
CA THR A 24 29.83 2.03 15.39
C THR A 24 30.25 3.48 15.40
N ASN A 25 31.38 3.79 16.03
CA ASN A 25 31.92 5.13 16.04
C ASN A 25 33.26 5.18 15.30
N ASP A 26 33.59 6.31 14.70
CA ASP A 26 34.93 6.56 14.15
C ASP A 26 35.96 6.82 15.27
N GLY A 27 37.22 7.07 14.87
CA GLY A 27 38.30 7.36 15.82
C GLY A 27 38.11 8.66 16.63
N GLU A 28 37.16 9.51 16.24
CA GLU A 28 36.79 10.74 16.93
C GLU A 28 35.55 10.55 17.82
N GLY A 29 34.94 9.37 17.80
CA GLY A 29 33.75 9.02 18.58
C GLY A 29 32.42 9.37 17.91
N ASN A 30 32.42 9.81 16.64
CA ASN A 30 31.19 10.13 15.91
C ASN A 30 30.52 8.86 15.37
N ASP A 31 29.19 8.86 15.31
CA ASP A 31 28.37 7.82 14.67
C ASP A 31 28.90 7.53 13.24
N ALA A 32 29.43 6.33 13.02
CA ALA A 32 29.95 5.82 11.75
C ALA A 32 29.12 4.64 11.20
N TRP A 33 29.43 4.19 9.98
CA TRP A 33 28.86 2.97 9.39
C TRP A 33 29.76 1.78 9.71
N PHE A 34 29.17 0.65 10.11
CA PHE A 34 29.91 -0.61 10.10
C PHE A 34 30.05 -1.09 8.65
N GLN A 35 31.27 -1.31 8.18
CA GLN A 35 31.55 -1.59 6.78
C GLN A 35 32.17 -2.98 6.61
N VAL A 36 31.61 -3.79 5.70
CA VAL A 36 32.15 -5.08 5.27
C VAL A 36 32.27 -5.07 3.75
N TYR A 37 33.47 -5.31 3.24
CA TYR A 37 33.76 -5.27 1.81
C TYR A 37 34.45 -6.54 1.33
N ASN A 38 34.08 -7.00 0.13
CA ASN A 38 34.77 -8.06 -0.62
C ASN A 38 35.14 -9.26 0.26
N SER A 39 34.12 -9.77 0.96
CA SER A 39 34.28 -10.79 1.99
C SER A 39 33.43 -11.99 1.64
N THR A 40 33.95 -13.18 1.92
CA THR A 40 33.33 -14.43 1.49
C THR A 40 33.22 -15.37 2.69
N ALA A 41 32.03 -15.93 2.91
CA ALA A 41 31.76 -16.95 3.91
C ALA A 41 31.41 -18.28 3.22
N TRP A 42 32.15 -19.35 3.54
CA TRP A 42 31.96 -20.69 2.97
C TRP A 42 31.71 -21.72 4.06
N LEU A 43 30.82 -22.69 3.80
CA LEU A 43 30.55 -23.84 4.68
C LEU A 43 30.13 -23.40 6.10
N VAL A 44 29.26 -22.41 6.18
CA VAL A 44 28.84 -21.78 7.43
C VAL A 44 27.43 -22.16 7.82
N ASN A 45 27.12 -22.17 9.12
CA ASN A 45 25.73 -22.27 9.56
C ASN A 45 24.97 -20.96 9.27
N VAL A 46 25.62 -19.82 9.50
CA VAL A 46 25.11 -18.48 9.25
C VAL A 46 26.19 -17.66 8.53
N GLY A 47 25.86 -17.01 7.41
CA GLY A 47 26.81 -16.18 6.65
C GLY A 47 27.21 -14.92 7.40
N ILE A 48 26.26 -14.02 7.64
CA ILE A 48 26.49 -12.82 8.44
C ILE A 48 25.30 -12.53 9.34
N THR A 49 25.59 -12.09 10.57
CA THR A 49 24.58 -11.53 11.46
C THR A 49 25.05 -10.26 12.16
N GLY A 50 24.15 -9.29 12.36
CA GLY A 50 24.51 -8.03 13.02
C GLY A 50 23.34 -7.30 13.67
N TRP A 51 23.59 -6.74 14.86
CA TRP A 51 22.68 -5.84 15.60
C TRP A 51 23.21 -4.40 15.66
N GLY A 52 24.11 -4.05 14.73
CA GLY A 52 24.64 -2.69 14.60
C GLY A 52 23.58 -1.74 14.06
N LYS A 53 23.54 -0.50 14.57
CA LYS A 53 22.54 0.51 14.16
C LYS A 53 22.58 0.82 12.65
N ARG A 54 23.78 0.84 12.05
CA ARG A 54 23.99 1.14 10.63
C ARG A 54 25.10 0.27 10.05
N SER A 55 24.79 -0.45 8.97
CA SER A 55 25.75 -1.34 8.31
C SER A 55 25.75 -1.17 6.78
N GLU A 56 26.93 -1.25 6.19
CA GLU A 56 27.13 -1.27 4.74
C GLU A 56 27.94 -2.53 4.40
N ILE A 57 27.35 -3.42 3.62
CA ILE A 57 27.92 -4.72 3.27
C ILE A 57 27.94 -4.79 1.74
N ARG A 58 29.13 -4.79 1.14
CA ARG A 58 29.27 -4.76 -0.33
C ARG A 58 30.24 -5.80 -0.85
N GLY A 59 29.89 -6.47 -1.95
CA GLY A 59 30.71 -7.55 -2.49
C GLY A 59 30.79 -8.73 -1.51
N PHE A 60 29.71 -8.98 -0.77
CA PHE A 60 29.67 -10.07 0.20
C PHE A 60 29.14 -11.33 -0.45
N GLU A 61 29.86 -12.42 -0.25
CA GLU A 61 29.54 -13.71 -0.82
C GLU A 61 29.29 -14.71 0.31
N VAL A 62 28.21 -15.49 0.20
CA VAL A 62 27.93 -16.57 1.14
C VAL A 62 27.57 -17.83 0.36
N HIS A 63 28.30 -18.90 0.66
CA HIS A 63 28.28 -20.15 -0.06
C HIS A 63 28.00 -21.31 0.88
N ASP A 64 27.12 -22.21 0.46
CA ASP A 64 26.83 -23.48 1.15
C ASP A 64 26.41 -23.28 2.61
N PHE A 65 25.51 -22.32 2.86
CA PHE A 65 25.03 -22.01 4.20
C PHE A 65 23.88 -22.93 4.62
N GLN A 66 23.82 -23.29 5.91
CA GLN A 66 22.80 -24.23 6.40
C GLN A 66 21.53 -23.56 6.88
N ARG A 67 21.61 -22.56 7.76
CA ARG A 67 20.44 -21.97 8.41
C ARG A 67 20.09 -20.60 7.87
N ARG A 68 21.07 -19.69 7.76
CA ARG A 68 20.82 -18.31 7.28
C ARG A 68 21.96 -17.79 6.42
N GLY A 69 21.67 -17.18 5.28
CA GLY A 69 22.67 -16.43 4.54
C GLY A 69 23.00 -15.14 5.29
N ILE A 70 22.01 -14.25 5.39
CA ILE A 70 22.19 -12.90 5.92
C ILE A 70 21.07 -12.59 6.92
N PHE A 71 21.44 -12.11 8.11
CA PHE A 71 20.50 -11.62 9.13
C PHE A 71 21.02 -10.35 9.82
N VAL A 72 20.54 -9.19 9.38
CA VAL A 72 20.98 -7.87 9.86
C VAL A 72 19.77 -7.02 10.25
N LEU A 73 19.99 -6.05 11.12
CA LEU A 73 18.95 -5.19 11.68
C LEU A 73 19.24 -3.70 11.45
N PHE A 74 18.22 -2.88 11.66
CA PHE A 74 18.20 -1.42 11.56
C PHE A 74 18.46 -0.92 10.14
N THR A 75 19.36 0.04 9.94
CA THR A 75 19.59 0.66 8.64
C THR A 75 20.75 -0.05 7.94
N VAL A 76 20.48 -0.75 6.82
CA VAL A 76 21.49 -1.57 6.15
C VAL A 76 21.45 -1.43 4.63
N TRP A 77 22.63 -1.22 4.03
CA TRP A 77 22.82 -1.39 2.59
C TRP A 77 23.54 -2.71 2.31
N LEU A 78 22.93 -3.55 1.49
CA LEU A 78 23.49 -4.81 0.99
C LEU A 78 23.65 -4.70 -0.53
N ASP A 79 24.89 -4.58 -1.00
CA ASP A 79 25.22 -4.31 -2.40
C ASP A 79 26.10 -5.43 -2.99
N ALA A 80 25.86 -5.80 -4.25
CA ALA A 80 26.68 -6.79 -4.94
C ALA A 80 26.84 -8.09 -4.13
N VAL A 81 25.72 -8.64 -3.63
CA VAL A 81 25.72 -9.85 -2.79
C VAL A 81 25.65 -11.09 -3.67
N THR A 82 26.52 -12.07 -3.44
CA THR A 82 26.40 -13.41 -4.02
C THR A 82 25.85 -14.37 -2.96
N LEU A 83 24.65 -14.88 -3.18
CA LEU A 83 24.03 -15.90 -2.34
C LEU A 83 24.01 -17.23 -3.11
N ASN A 84 24.94 -18.10 -2.77
CA ASN A 84 25.02 -19.45 -3.31
C ASN A 84 24.55 -20.45 -2.24
N CYS A 85 23.28 -20.88 -2.32
CA CYS A 85 22.64 -21.53 -1.17
C CYS A 85 23.23 -22.89 -0.80
N ARG A 86 23.09 -23.92 -1.64
CA ARG A 86 23.70 -25.23 -1.39
C ARG A 86 24.03 -25.93 -2.69
N THR A 87 25.31 -26.11 -2.95
CA THR A 87 25.83 -26.90 -4.06
C THR A 87 25.66 -28.40 -3.77
N SER A 88 25.64 -29.22 -4.81
CA SER A 88 25.66 -30.70 -4.70
C SER A 88 26.93 -31.25 -4.03
N ASN A 89 27.92 -30.40 -3.77
CA ASN A 89 29.22 -30.76 -3.19
C ASN A 89 29.36 -30.33 -1.74
N ALA A 90 28.29 -29.82 -1.10
CA ALA A 90 28.35 -29.42 0.31
C ALA A 90 28.74 -30.64 1.17
N PRO A 91 29.95 -30.65 1.77
CA PRO A 91 30.44 -31.80 2.52
C PRO A 91 29.54 -32.06 3.73
N HIS A 92 29.15 -33.33 3.91
CA HIS A 92 28.63 -33.78 5.20
C HIS A 92 29.79 -33.77 6.20
N VAL A 93 29.63 -33.04 7.29
CA VAL A 93 30.61 -33.05 8.39
C VAL A 93 30.47 -34.40 9.10
N GLU A 94 31.52 -35.23 9.08
CA GLU A 94 31.45 -36.61 9.56
C GLU A 94 31.00 -36.72 11.04
N ASP A 95 31.39 -35.75 11.86
CA ASP A 95 30.92 -35.58 13.24
C ASP A 95 30.63 -34.09 13.49
N PRO A 96 29.37 -33.64 13.32
CA PRO A 96 29.05 -32.23 13.48
C PRO A 96 29.07 -31.78 14.95
N GLY A 97 29.18 -32.71 15.92
CA GLY A 97 28.99 -32.47 17.35
C GLY A 97 27.63 -32.98 17.87
N ASP A 98 27.45 -32.92 19.19
CA ASP A 98 26.24 -33.37 19.89
C ASP A 98 25.19 -32.26 20.07
N GLY A 99 25.55 -31.00 19.81
CA GLY A 99 24.63 -29.87 19.88
C GLY A 99 23.47 -30.00 18.89
N TYR A 100 22.28 -29.50 19.25
CA TYR A 100 21.12 -29.51 18.37
C TYR A 100 21.39 -28.80 17.02
N ASN A 101 21.98 -27.59 17.06
CA ASN A 101 22.26 -26.80 15.85
C ASN A 101 23.40 -27.38 15.01
N GLU A 102 24.33 -28.08 15.65
CA GLU A 102 25.44 -28.82 15.06
C GLU A 102 24.91 -30.04 14.29
N ASN A 103 24.09 -30.87 14.93
CA ASN A 103 23.41 -32.00 14.32
C ASN A 103 22.52 -31.64 13.11
N VAL A 104 22.04 -30.40 13.04
CA VAL A 104 21.22 -29.92 11.91
C VAL A 104 22.08 -29.52 10.70
N PHE A 105 23.38 -29.27 10.89
CA PHE A 105 24.32 -28.91 9.80
C PHE A 105 24.27 -29.93 8.65
N ASN A 106 24.21 -31.22 8.97
CA ASN A 106 24.12 -32.29 7.97
C ASN A 106 22.71 -32.53 7.43
N LYS A 107 21.67 -32.05 8.12
CA LYS A 107 20.26 -32.40 7.81
C LYS A 107 19.64 -31.48 6.75
N GLY A 108 20.08 -30.22 6.65
CA GLY A 108 19.68 -29.31 5.57
C GLY A 108 18.18 -29.01 5.47
N THR A 109 17.42 -29.11 6.56
CA THR A 109 15.95 -29.14 6.51
C THR A 109 15.27 -27.76 6.56
N HIS A 110 15.99 -26.68 6.88
CA HIS A 110 15.48 -25.31 6.95
C HIS A 110 16.54 -24.27 6.56
N TRP A 111 16.23 -23.29 5.69
CA TRP A 111 17.11 -22.13 5.48
C TRP A 111 16.41 -20.84 5.08
N SER A 112 17.03 -19.71 5.42
CA SER A 112 16.63 -18.36 5.01
C SER A 112 17.78 -17.63 4.31
N GLY A 113 17.58 -17.16 3.08
CA GLY A 113 18.64 -16.50 2.33
C GLY A 113 18.94 -15.14 2.94
N PHE A 114 17.87 -14.35 3.07
CA PHE A 114 17.83 -13.12 3.82
C PHE A 114 16.67 -13.14 4.82
N PHE A 115 17.01 -12.95 6.09
CA PHE A 115 16.07 -12.96 7.20
C PHE A 115 15.79 -11.52 7.62
N THR A 116 14.56 -11.05 7.39
CA THR A 116 14.08 -9.78 7.93
C THR A 116 13.57 -10.01 9.35
N TYR A 117 13.71 -9.06 10.27
CA TYR A 117 13.20 -9.17 11.65
C TYR A 117 13.06 -7.82 12.34
N ASP A 118 12.07 -7.74 13.23
CA ASP A 118 11.79 -6.58 14.10
C ASP A 118 11.26 -5.34 13.35
N HIS A 119 11.01 -4.28 14.10
CA HIS A 119 10.54 -2.96 13.65
C HIS A 119 11.72 -1.96 13.55
N LEU A 120 11.51 -0.83 12.88
CA LEU A 120 12.49 0.22 12.56
C LEU A 120 13.59 -0.24 11.59
N MET A 121 13.28 -1.20 10.74
CA MET A 121 14.21 -1.70 9.73
C MET A 121 14.19 -0.81 8.49
N GLN A 122 15.36 -0.54 7.92
CA GLN A 122 15.52 0.23 6.68
C GLN A 122 16.61 -0.42 5.84
N HIS A 123 16.21 -1.28 4.92
CA HIS A 123 17.10 -2.12 4.14
C HIS A 123 17.02 -1.76 2.66
N ILE A 124 18.19 -1.53 2.05
CA ILE A 124 18.36 -1.38 0.61
C ILE A 124 19.17 -2.57 0.11
N LEU A 125 18.61 -3.34 -0.82
CA LEU A 125 19.23 -4.55 -1.39
C LEU A 125 19.49 -4.33 -2.88
N THR A 126 20.75 -4.28 -3.30
CA THR A 126 21.15 -4.03 -4.69
C THR A 126 22.09 -5.09 -5.24
N ASP A 127 21.88 -5.45 -6.52
CA ASP A 127 22.78 -6.30 -7.31
C ASP A 127 23.04 -7.68 -6.70
N TRP A 128 21.97 -8.37 -6.27
CA TRP A 128 22.05 -9.71 -5.70
C TRP A 128 22.14 -10.79 -6.78
N ARG A 129 23.04 -11.75 -6.63
CA ARG A 129 23.20 -12.92 -7.50
C ARG A 129 22.83 -14.18 -6.73
N ILE A 130 21.84 -14.91 -7.21
CA ILE A 130 21.25 -16.06 -6.53
C ILE A 130 21.50 -17.33 -7.34
N SER A 131 22.11 -18.34 -6.71
CA SER A 131 22.40 -19.64 -7.33
C SER A 131 22.19 -20.79 -6.35
N ASN A 132 21.89 -21.98 -6.89
CA ASN A 132 21.74 -23.23 -6.12
C ASN A 132 20.72 -23.14 -4.95
N CYS A 133 19.69 -22.31 -5.09
CA CYS A 133 18.68 -22.07 -4.06
C CYS A 133 17.36 -22.84 -4.28
N GLY A 134 17.21 -23.60 -5.37
CA GLY A 134 16.00 -24.39 -5.69
C GLY A 134 15.84 -25.64 -4.82
N GLY A 135 14.68 -26.32 -4.95
CA GLY A 135 14.42 -27.60 -4.26
C GLY A 135 15.34 -28.73 -4.73
N VAL A 136 15.68 -28.76 -6.03
CA VAL A 136 16.59 -29.72 -6.65
C VAL A 136 18.03 -29.55 -6.12
N ALA A 137 18.56 -28.33 -6.13
CA ALA A 137 19.92 -28.04 -5.65
C ALA A 137 20.15 -28.43 -4.18
N ARG A 138 19.07 -28.45 -3.39
CA ARG A 138 19.11 -28.83 -1.97
C ARG A 138 18.90 -30.31 -1.69
N GLY A 139 18.60 -31.11 -2.72
CA GLY A 139 18.28 -32.52 -2.53
C GLY A 139 16.97 -32.75 -1.76
N LEU A 140 15.96 -31.87 -1.87
CA LEU A 140 14.68 -32.02 -1.15
C LEU A 140 13.68 -32.87 -1.94
N SER A 141 12.91 -33.71 -1.23
CA SER A 141 11.78 -34.46 -1.80
C SER A 141 10.57 -33.55 -2.02
N PRO A 142 9.79 -33.71 -3.13
CA PRO A 142 9.84 -34.78 -4.13
C PRO A 142 10.80 -34.52 -5.31
N TRP A 143 11.58 -33.44 -5.30
CA TRP A 143 12.40 -33.02 -6.43
C TRP A 143 13.66 -33.88 -6.62
N VAL A 144 14.15 -34.47 -5.54
CA VAL A 144 15.21 -35.48 -5.53
C VAL A 144 14.71 -36.72 -4.77
N PRO A 145 14.71 -37.92 -5.40
CA PRO A 145 14.37 -39.17 -4.72
C PRO A 145 15.19 -39.37 -3.44
N ASP A 146 14.55 -39.83 -2.37
CA ASP A 146 15.17 -40.06 -1.05
C ASP A 146 15.75 -38.82 -0.34
N GLY A 147 15.50 -37.62 -0.89
CA GLY A 147 15.82 -36.34 -0.27
C GLY A 147 15.02 -36.06 1.01
N PRO A 148 15.52 -35.23 1.96
CA PRO A 148 14.73 -34.77 3.08
C PRO A 148 13.44 -34.10 2.60
N ALA A 149 12.34 -34.31 3.32
CA ALA A 149 11.08 -33.63 3.00
C ALA A 149 11.25 -32.11 3.15
N ASP A 150 10.72 -31.34 2.19
CA ASP A 150 10.62 -29.88 2.36
C ASP A 150 9.73 -29.59 3.57
N THR A 151 10.35 -29.08 4.65
CA THR A 151 9.64 -28.78 5.91
C THR A 151 8.74 -27.55 5.82
N GLY A 152 8.71 -26.88 4.66
CA GLY A 152 8.01 -25.61 4.49
C GLY A 152 8.77 -24.41 5.04
N ASN A 153 9.89 -24.61 5.77
CA ASN A 153 10.63 -23.52 6.41
C ASN A 153 11.78 -22.96 5.57
N ASN A 154 11.78 -23.23 4.27
CA ASN A 154 12.81 -22.74 3.39
C ASN A 154 12.34 -21.72 2.37
N ALA A 155 13.04 -20.59 2.26
CA ALA A 155 12.80 -19.57 1.24
C ALA A 155 13.98 -18.60 1.09
N LEU A 156 14.02 -17.90 -0.05
CA LEU A 156 14.98 -16.82 -0.29
C LEU A 156 14.84 -15.72 0.76
N PHE A 157 13.60 -15.30 1.02
CA PHE A 157 13.28 -14.29 2.02
C PHE A 157 12.42 -14.88 3.12
N THR A 158 12.79 -14.58 4.36
CA THR A 158 11.95 -14.88 5.51
C THR A 158 11.42 -13.60 6.11
N VAL A 159 10.10 -13.55 6.23
CA VAL A 159 9.36 -12.49 6.92
C VAL A 159 8.94 -13.04 8.27
N PRO A 160 9.27 -12.39 9.40
CA PRO A 160 8.72 -12.78 10.68
C PRO A 160 7.25 -12.44 10.73
N VAL A 161 6.48 -13.25 11.43
CA VAL A 161 5.06 -12.98 11.68
C VAL A 161 4.77 -12.86 13.17
N ASN A 162 5.81 -12.75 14.00
CA ASN A 162 5.72 -12.79 15.46
C ASN A 162 5.72 -11.41 16.17
N GLY A 163 5.56 -10.30 15.44
CA GLY A 163 5.04 -9.04 15.99
C GLY A 163 5.63 -7.74 15.43
N PHE A 164 4.91 -6.62 15.66
CA PHE A 164 5.08 -5.29 15.08
C PHE A 164 4.89 -5.27 13.56
N ALA A 165 3.78 -4.70 13.08
CA ALA A 165 3.62 -4.53 11.63
C ALA A 165 4.78 -3.70 11.09
N PRO A 166 5.38 -4.12 9.98
CA PRO A 166 6.61 -3.49 9.53
C PRO A 166 6.31 -2.10 8.98
N GLU A 167 7.19 -1.17 9.29
CA GLU A 167 7.34 0.08 8.57
C GLU A 167 7.59 -0.16 7.06
N ILE A 168 7.85 0.88 6.28
CA ILE A 168 8.45 0.74 4.95
C ILE A 168 9.87 0.23 5.18
N GLN A 169 10.05 -1.10 5.11
CA GLN A 169 11.28 -1.73 5.57
C GLN A 169 12.30 -1.93 4.48
N LEU A 170 11.85 -2.25 3.25
CA LEU A 170 12.70 -2.93 2.27
C LEU A 170 12.45 -2.41 0.86
N ILE A 171 13.54 -2.09 0.17
CA ILE A 171 13.54 -1.81 -1.26
C ILE A 171 14.69 -2.58 -1.93
N SER A 172 14.41 -3.19 -3.08
CA SER A 172 15.37 -4.01 -3.82
C SER A 172 15.48 -3.65 -5.29
N SER A 173 16.64 -3.89 -5.90
CA SER A 173 16.87 -3.76 -7.35
C SER A 173 18.06 -4.63 -7.79
N GLY A 174 18.14 -4.97 -9.08
CA GLY A 174 19.32 -5.62 -9.67
C GLY A 174 19.47 -7.10 -9.36
N PHE A 175 18.41 -7.80 -8.98
CA PHE A 175 18.47 -9.24 -8.70
C PHE A 175 18.71 -10.05 -9.98
N GLN A 176 19.61 -11.03 -9.87
CA GLN A 176 19.98 -11.94 -10.94
C GLN A 176 19.92 -13.38 -10.44
N TYR A 177 19.39 -14.27 -11.26
CA TYR A 177 19.24 -15.68 -10.94
C TYR A 177 20.01 -16.53 -11.95
N ASP A 178 20.77 -17.48 -11.43
CA ASP A 178 21.31 -18.56 -12.23
C ASP A 178 20.22 -19.62 -12.45
N TRP A 179 19.50 -19.50 -13.56
CA TRP A 179 18.32 -20.30 -13.87
C TRP A 179 18.60 -21.80 -13.92
N ASP A 180 19.80 -22.19 -14.33
CA ASP A 180 20.19 -23.60 -14.43
C ASP A 180 20.26 -24.23 -13.03
N THR A 181 20.72 -23.48 -12.03
CA THR A 181 20.91 -24.00 -10.67
C THR A 181 19.74 -23.75 -9.72
N VAL A 182 18.89 -22.74 -9.97
CA VAL A 182 17.68 -22.52 -9.17
C VAL A 182 16.48 -23.36 -9.59
N GLY A 183 16.58 -24.07 -10.72
CA GLY A 183 15.49 -24.91 -11.26
C GLY A 183 14.52 -24.15 -12.18
N GLY A 184 15.02 -23.14 -12.89
CA GLY A 184 14.27 -22.31 -13.85
C GLY A 184 13.39 -21.23 -13.21
N GLU A 185 12.63 -20.52 -14.04
CA GLU A 185 11.76 -19.41 -13.62
C GLU A 185 10.66 -19.82 -12.63
N GLY A 186 10.35 -21.11 -12.53
CA GLY A 186 9.43 -21.66 -11.53
C GLY A 186 9.86 -21.35 -10.09
N PHE A 187 11.16 -21.18 -9.84
CA PHE A 187 11.69 -20.76 -8.54
C PHE A 187 11.03 -19.48 -8.02
N LEU A 188 10.85 -18.49 -8.91
CA LEU A 188 10.21 -17.23 -8.55
C LEU A 188 8.71 -17.35 -8.30
N ARG A 189 8.07 -18.42 -8.76
CA ARG A 189 6.63 -18.64 -8.60
C ARG A 189 6.29 -19.44 -7.35
N ASP A 190 7.22 -20.24 -6.84
CA ASP A 190 6.91 -21.29 -5.88
C ASP A 190 7.66 -21.18 -4.53
N SER A 191 8.79 -20.44 -4.42
CA SER A 191 9.63 -20.56 -3.20
C SER A 191 10.39 -19.30 -2.74
N ILE A 192 10.00 -18.10 -3.19
CA ILE A 192 10.72 -16.88 -2.79
C ILE A 192 10.48 -16.51 -1.32
N PHE A 193 9.22 -16.52 -0.86
CA PHE A 193 8.84 -16.03 0.47
C PHE A 193 8.33 -17.13 1.39
N PHE A 194 8.78 -17.06 2.65
CA PHE A 194 8.28 -17.87 3.75
C PHE A 194 8.04 -16.99 4.99
N ALA A 195 6.98 -17.32 5.73
CA ALA A 195 6.67 -16.74 7.02
C ALA A 195 7.13 -17.68 8.14
N ALA A 196 8.12 -17.28 8.93
CA ALA A 196 8.63 -18.10 10.04
C ALA A 196 7.51 -18.45 11.04
N SER A 197 7.35 -19.72 11.37
CA SER A 197 6.24 -20.19 12.20
C SER A 197 6.20 -19.52 13.59
N GLY A 198 5.01 -19.05 13.94
CA GLY A 198 4.68 -18.41 15.22
C GLY A 198 3.23 -17.92 15.16
N ASN A 199 2.29 -18.78 15.55
CA ASN A 199 0.82 -18.63 15.62
C ASN A 199 0.15 -17.81 14.49
N GLN A 200 -0.69 -18.49 13.71
CA GLN A 200 -1.52 -17.94 12.62
C GLN A 200 -2.59 -16.90 13.07
N GLU A 201 -2.42 -16.30 14.24
CA GLU A 201 -3.36 -15.44 14.98
C GLU A 201 -2.83 -14.01 15.17
N ILE A 202 -1.60 -13.68 14.75
CA ILE A 202 -1.01 -12.35 14.97
C ILE A 202 -1.42 -11.39 13.86
N TYR A 203 -2.31 -10.43 14.15
CA TYR A 203 -2.98 -9.69 13.08
C TYR A 203 -2.04 -8.73 12.33
N SER A 204 -1.24 -7.89 13.01
CA SER A 204 -0.60 -6.76 12.33
C SER A 204 0.45 -7.18 11.28
N MET A 205 1.46 -8.00 11.62
CA MET A 205 2.49 -8.41 10.64
C MET A 205 1.97 -9.28 9.50
N LEU A 206 1.01 -10.17 9.79
CA LEU A 206 0.47 -11.10 8.80
C LEU A 206 -0.27 -10.37 7.68
N TYR A 207 -0.76 -9.15 7.95
CA TYR A 207 -1.48 -8.35 6.97
C TYR A 207 -0.67 -7.19 6.41
N MET A 208 0.22 -6.58 7.19
CA MET A 208 0.85 -5.30 6.84
C MET A 208 2.29 -5.42 6.34
N SER A 209 2.82 -6.64 6.19
CA SER A 209 4.15 -6.80 5.59
C SER A 209 4.22 -6.24 4.19
N ASN A 210 5.33 -5.58 3.87
CA ASN A 210 5.51 -4.93 2.58
C ASN A 210 6.96 -5.01 2.12
N TRP A 211 7.13 -5.01 0.80
CA TRP A 211 8.42 -4.94 0.14
C TRP A 211 8.27 -4.22 -1.19
N GLU A 212 9.20 -3.34 -1.52
CA GLU A 212 9.27 -2.71 -2.83
C GLU A 212 10.36 -3.33 -3.72
N ASP A 213 9.95 -3.94 -4.83
CA ASP A 213 10.84 -4.36 -5.91
C ASP A 213 10.94 -3.23 -6.94
N ALA A 214 12.01 -2.45 -6.87
CA ALA A 214 12.11 -1.16 -7.57
C ALA A 214 12.16 -1.28 -9.10
N ASP A 215 12.62 -2.42 -9.61
CA ASP A 215 12.75 -2.70 -11.04
C ASP A 215 12.08 -4.00 -11.50
N GLY A 216 11.53 -4.79 -10.57
CA GLY A 216 10.86 -6.06 -10.86
C GLY A 216 11.81 -7.25 -10.93
N SER A 217 13.12 -7.02 -10.76
CA SER A 217 14.15 -8.06 -10.91
C SER A 217 14.04 -9.13 -9.83
N MET A 218 13.64 -8.78 -8.60
CA MET A 218 13.53 -9.73 -7.49
C MET A 218 12.33 -10.67 -7.66
N THR A 219 11.26 -10.20 -8.25
CA THR A 219 9.99 -10.93 -8.38
C THR A 219 9.71 -11.47 -9.77
N GLY A 220 10.51 -11.07 -10.77
CA GLY A 220 10.22 -11.30 -12.18
C GLY A 220 9.05 -10.45 -12.71
N SER A 221 8.72 -9.34 -12.02
CA SER A 221 7.63 -8.44 -12.39
C SER A 221 8.05 -7.49 -13.52
N GLN A 222 7.06 -6.86 -14.16
CA GLN A 222 7.31 -5.79 -15.14
C GLN A 222 7.44 -4.44 -14.44
N GLY A 223 8.67 -4.08 -14.06
CA GLY A 223 8.99 -2.79 -13.45
C GLY A 223 8.70 -2.72 -11.95
N ARG A 224 8.53 -1.49 -11.44
CA ARG A 224 8.38 -1.20 -10.01
C ARG A 224 7.13 -1.85 -9.43
N THR A 225 7.31 -2.72 -8.45
CA THR A 225 6.25 -3.55 -7.85
C THR A 225 6.24 -3.40 -6.33
N VAL A 226 5.05 -3.24 -5.77
CA VAL A 226 4.80 -3.40 -4.33
C VAL A 226 4.33 -4.83 -4.08
N ILE A 227 4.85 -5.41 -3.02
CA ILE A 227 4.53 -6.76 -2.55
C ILE A 227 3.90 -6.63 -1.17
N GLY A 228 2.80 -7.33 -0.91
CA GLY A 228 2.24 -7.46 0.43
C GLY A 228 1.39 -8.73 0.58
N PRO A 229 1.05 -9.16 1.81
CA PRO A 229 0.33 -10.40 2.05
C PRO A 229 -0.99 -10.51 1.33
N GLU A 230 -1.22 -11.63 0.63
CA GLU A 230 -2.52 -11.93 0.02
C GLU A 230 -3.63 -11.96 1.07
N ARG A 231 -3.31 -12.43 2.28
CA ARG A 231 -4.26 -12.57 3.38
C ARG A 231 -4.89 -11.23 3.81
N ALA A 232 -4.28 -10.09 3.47
CA ALA A 232 -4.83 -8.77 3.76
C ALA A 232 -5.98 -8.37 2.81
N GLY A 233 -6.51 -9.31 2.03
CA GLY A 233 -7.64 -9.08 1.16
C GLY A 233 -7.34 -8.06 0.08
N LYS A 234 -8.22 -7.07 -0.07
CA LYS A 234 -8.09 -5.96 -1.03
C LYS A 234 -7.12 -4.86 -0.57
N TRP A 235 -6.57 -4.91 0.65
CA TRP A 235 -5.65 -3.87 1.15
C TRP A 235 -4.42 -3.64 0.25
N TRP A 236 -3.80 -4.73 -0.22
CA TRP A 236 -2.68 -4.66 -1.16
C TRP A 236 -3.11 -4.74 -2.63
N HIS A 237 -4.42 -4.80 -2.93
CA HIS A 237 -4.95 -4.87 -4.29
C HIS A 237 -5.06 -3.47 -4.88
N LEU A 238 -3.93 -2.96 -5.38
CA LEU A 238 -3.81 -1.57 -5.76
C LEU A 238 -4.65 -1.20 -6.98
N ASP A 239 -4.83 -2.12 -7.93
CA ASP A 239 -5.46 -1.89 -9.22
C ASP A 239 -6.21 -3.15 -9.66
N TYR A 240 -7.51 -3.00 -9.90
CA TYR A 240 -8.44 -4.10 -10.21
C TYR A 240 -8.46 -4.46 -11.70
N ARG A 241 -7.74 -3.71 -12.55
CA ARG A 241 -7.67 -4.00 -13.98
C ARG A 241 -6.81 -5.25 -14.24
N PRO A 242 -7.15 -6.06 -15.26
CA PRO A 242 -6.40 -7.29 -15.55
C PRO A 242 -4.91 -7.06 -15.81
N GLY A 243 -4.04 -7.85 -15.16
CA GLY A 243 -2.59 -7.82 -15.34
C GLY A 243 -1.85 -6.69 -14.60
N LYS A 244 -2.55 -5.89 -13.79
CA LYS A 244 -1.95 -4.85 -12.94
C LYS A 244 -1.51 -5.37 -11.58
N CYS A 245 -2.24 -6.34 -11.06
CA CYS A 245 -1.91 -7.10 -9.87
C CYS A 245 -1.94 -8.60 -10.16
N GLU A 246 -1.08 -9.36 -9.51
CA GLU A 246 -1.11 -10.82 -9.51
C GLU A 246 -0.91 -11.37 -8.09
N VAL A 247 -1.37 -12.60 -7.87
CA VAL A 247 -1.20 -13.32 -6.61
C VAL A 247 -0.21 -14.46 -6.83
N ARG A 248 0.78 -14.57 -5.95
CA ARG A 248 1.73 -15.69 -5.89
C ARG A 248 1.26 -16.70 -4.84
N SER A 249 0.17 -17.39 -5.12
CA SER A 249 -0.50 -18.32 -4.19
C SER A 249 0.31 -19.57 -3.85
N LYS A 250 1.30 -19.92 -4.69
CA LYS A 250 2.20 -21.05 -4.46
C LYS A 250 3.38 -20.70 -3.54
N TRP A 251 3.63 -19.42 -3.25
CA TRP A 251 4.63 -19.07 -2.24
C TRP A 251 4.17 -19.59 -0.88
N LYS A 252 5.14 -20.03 -0.07
CA LYS A 252 4.86 -20.58 1.28
C LYS A 252 4.22 -19.55 2.20
N PHE A 253 4.44 -18.27 1.91
CA PHE A 253 3.63 -17.17 2.42
C PHE A 253 3.07 -16.37 1.24
N PRO A 254 1.81 -16.63 0.83
CA PRO A 254 1.24 -16.00 -0.37
C PRO A 254 1.26 -14.48 -0.32
N GLN A 255 1.69 -13.87 -1.41
CA GLN A 255 1.78 -12.42 -1.57
C GLN A 255 0.99 -11.97 -2.79
N ARG A 256 0.50 -10.74 -2.73
CA ARG A 256 -0.01 -9.97 -3.84
C ARG A 256 1.08 -9.03 -4.34
N LEU A 257 1.30 -9.04 -5.64
CA LEU A 257 2.27 -8.20 -6.34
C LEU A 257 1.49 -7.24 -7.23
N CYS A 258 1.68 -5.95 -7.04
CA CYS A 258 0.99 -4.92 -7.81
C CYS A 258 1.97 -3.90 -8.35
N ARG A 259 1.73 -3.44 -9.58
CA ARG A 259 2.49 -2.32 -10.14
C ARG A 259 2.33 -1.09 -9.25
N LYS A 260 3.45 -0.49 -8.85
CA LYS A 260 3.44 0.68 -7.98
C LYS A 260 2.93 1.92 -8.73
N ASP A 261 3.26 2.04 -10.02
CA ASP A 261 2.99 3.23 -10.85
C ASP A 261 3.48 4.51 -10.10
N ASP A 262 2.60 5.47 -9.81
CA ASP A 262 2.90 6.69 -9.03
C ASP A 262 2.52 6.61 -7.54
N ARG A 263 1.95 5.47 -7.12
CA ARG A 263 1.56 5.21 -5.73
C ARG A 263 2.77 5.16 -4.80
N ARG A 264 2.53 5.41 -3.52
CA ARG A 264 3.53 5.51 -2.46
C ARG A 264 3.23 4.54 -1.32
N LEU A 265 4.19 4.32 -0.43
CA LEU A 265 3.98 3.59 0.82
C LEU A 265 4.04 4.54 2.01
N ALA A 266 3.17 4.29 2.99
CA ALA A 266 3.17 4.97 4.27
C ALA A 266 3.05 3.96 5.41
N SER A 267 3.62 4.30 6.55
CA SER A 267 3.45 3.62 7.81
C SER A 267 3.13 4.62 8.92
N MET A 268 2.30 4.24 9.88
CA MET A 268 1.98 5.05 11.05
C MET A 268 1.46 4.20 12.21
N PHE A 269 1.52 4.77 13.39
CA PHE A 269 1.02 4.15 14.61
C PHE A 269 -0.29 4.82 14.99
N THR A 270 -1.35 4.03 15.17
CA THR A 270 -2.64 4.50 15.69
C THR A 270 -2.85 4.00 17.11
N VAL A 271 -2.95 4.91 18.06
CA VAL A 271 -3.06 4.58 19.49
C VAL A 271 -4.33 5.19 20.07
N VAL A 272 -5.21 4.31 20.53
CA VAL A 272 -6.36 4.69 21.38
C VAL A 272 -5.84 5.08 22.75
N MET A 273 -6.24 6.24 23.25
CA MET A 273 -5.71 6.78 24.50
C MET A 273 -6.45 6.26 25.73
N PRO A 274 -5.78 6.14 26.90
CA PRO A 274 -4.40 6.55 27.18
C PRO A 274 -3.31 5.62 26.60
N GLN A 275 -2.12 6.18 26.35
CA GLN A 275 -0.94 5.45 25.84
C GLN A 275 -0.11 4.83 26.98
N LYS A 276 0.56 3.71 26.71
CA LYS A 276 1.61 3.12 27.58
C LYS A 276 2.95 3.85 27.41
N ASN A 277 3.79 3.88 28.45
CA ASN A 277 5.02 4.70 28.55
C ASN A 277 5.89 4.82 27.26
N THR A 278 6.06 3.76 26.46
CA THR A 278 6.92 3.80 25.26
C THR A 278 6.23 3.46 23.93
N GLN A 279 5.25 2.55 23.90
CA GLN A 279 4.55 2.08 22.69
C GLN A 279 3.14 1.55 23.05
N GLY A 280 2.17 1.74 22.14
CA GLY A 280 0.85 1.11 22.21
C GLY A 280 -0.13 1.73 23.20
N SER A 281 -1.37 1.24 23.18
CA SER A 281 -2.46 1.70 24.04
C SER A 281 -2.41 1.04 25.42
N ALA A 282 -2.58 1.81 26.49
CA ALA A 282 -2.76 1.26 27.84
C ALA A 282 -4.17 0.67 28.03
N VAL A 283 -5.13 1.04 27.17
CA VAL A 283 -6.53 0.59 27.21
C VAL A 283 -6.64 -0.93 27.09
N PHE A 284 -5.76 -1.56 26.31
CA PHE A 284 -5.75 -3.02 26.18
C PHE A 284 -5.72 -3.72 27.55
N GLN A 285 -4.81 -3.31 28.43
CA GLN A 285 -4.64 -3.91 29.76
C GLN A 285 -5.77 -3.52 30.73
N MET A 286 -6.55 -2.49 30.40
CA MET A 286 -7.72 -2.09 31.17
C MET A 286 -8.95 -2.94 30.82
N ILE A 287 -9.03 -3.46 29.60
CA ILE A 287 -10.16 -4.24 29.10
C ILE A 287 -9.88 -5.75 29.18
N TYR A 288 -8.67 -6.17 28.84
CA TYR A 288 -8.26 -7.56 28.77
C TYR A 288 -7.29 -7.88 29.91
N THR A 289 -7.73 -8.72 30.85
CA THR A 289 -7.02 -8.99 32.11
C THR A 289 -6.66 -10.47 32.32
N ASP A 290 -7.08 -11.35 31.41
CA ASP A 290 -6.95 -12.81 31.52
C ASP A 290 -5.74 -13.35 30.74
N GLY A 291 -4.74 -12.49 30.48
CA GLY A 291 -3.49 -12.87 29.82
C GLY A 291 -3.57 -12.88 28.29
N GLU A 292 -4.56 -12.20 27.72
CA GLU A 292 -4.65 -11.98 26.28
C GLU A 292 -3.42 -11.24 25.73
N ASN A 293 -3.18 -11.41 24.43
CA ASN A 293 -2.02 -10.83 23.77
C ASN A 293 -2.46 -9.70 22.83
N GLU A 294 -1.92 -8.49 23.03
CA GLU A 294 -2.20 -7.29 22.22
C GLU A 294 -2.15 -7.56 20.71
N ARG A 295 -1.23 -8.41 20.26
CA ARG A 295 -0.98 -8.70 18.84
C ARG A 295 -1.96 -9.72 18.25
N LYS A 296 -2.63 -10.49 19.11
CA LYS A 296 -3.59 -11.55 18.76
C LYS A 296 -5.03 -11.19 19.11
N THR A 297 -5.23 -10.05 19.76
CA THR A 297 -6.56 -9.55 20.08
C THR A 297 -6.92 -8.47 19.09
N ARG A 298 -8.11 -8.60 18.51
CA ARG A 298 -8.57 -7.71 17.45
C ARG A 298 -9.00 -6.39 18.08
N GLN A 299 -8.61 -5.30 17.44
CA GLN A 299 -9.04 -3.95 17.82
C GLN A 299 -10.07 -3.41 16.83
N GLY A 300 -10.05 -3.90 15.58
CA GLY A 300 -10.98 -3.50 14.55
C GLY A 300 -10.55 -3.91 13.15
N SER A 301 -10.86 -3.08 12.16
CA SER A 301 -10.51 -3.32 10.76
C SER A 301 -10.08 -2.05 10.04
N MET A 302 -9.42 -2.22 8.92
CA MET A 302 -9.14 -1.16 7.98
C MET A 302 -9.41 -1.60 6.55
N THR A 303 -9.64 -0.64 5.67
CA THR A 303 -9.74 -0.86 4.22
C THR A 303 -9.45 0.42 3.46
N HIS A 304 -9.35 0.34 2.14
CA HIS A 304 -9.45 1.53 1.30
C HIS A 304 -10.91 1.91 1.18
N PHE A 305 -11.29 3.16 1.39
CA PHE A 305 -12.65 3.57 1.08
C PHE A 305 -12.84 3.71 -0.42
N GLY A 306 -14.08 3.51 -0.86
CA GLY A 306 -14.46 3.50 -2.26
C GLY A 306 -14.54 2.13 -2.92
N LEU A 307 -14.44 1.05 -2.15
CA LEU A 307 -14.67 -0.32 -2.64
C LEU A 307 -16.00 -0.44 -3.39
N THR A 308 -16.01 -1.31 -4.40
CA THR A 308 -17.18 -1.59 -5.23
C THR A 308 -18.32 -2.18 -4.41
N GLY A 309 -19.50 -1.59 -4.45
CA GLY A 309 -20.69 -2.09 -3.74
C GLY A 309 -21.48 -0.96 -3.09
N ASP A 310 -22.39 -1.31 -2.19
CA ASP A 310 -23.19 -0.38 -1.38
C ASP A 310 -22.44 0.14 -0.13
N GLY A 311 -21.15 -0.18 0.00
CA GLY A 311 -20.34 0.14 1.17
C GLY A 311 -20.58 -0.79 2.37
N SER A 312 -21.43 -1.82 2.23
CA SER A 312 -21.55 -2.89 3.21
C SER A 312 -20.35 -3.83 3.13
N VAL A 313 -19.38 -3.58 4.01
CA VAL A 313 -18.17 -4.39 4.06
C VAL A 313 -18.21 -5.27 5.29
N SER A 314 -17.85 -6.55 5.15
CA SER A 314 -17.70 -7.42 6.31
C SER A 314 -16.38 -7.16 7.02
N ALA A 315 -16.45 -7.05 8.35
CA ALA A 315 -15.29 -7.03 9.21
C ALA A 315 -14.47 -8.32 9.03
N CYS A 316 -13.15 -8.20 8.81
CA CYS A 316 -12.29 -9.38 8.77
C CYS A 316 -12.12 -9.96 10.18
N THR A 317 -12.52 -11.21 10.37
CA THR A 317 -12.36 -11.98 11.60
C THR A 317 -11.38 -13.13 11.35
N PRO A 318 -10.08 -12.97 11.66
CA PRO A 318 -9.14 -14.03 11.34
C PRO A 318 -9.32 -15.26 12.25
N PRO A 319 -8.78 -16.44 11.89
CA PRO A 319 -7.66 -16.67 10.97
C PRO A 319 -8.03 -16.68 9.48
N ASP A 320 -9.32 -16.57 9.15
CA ASP A 320 -9.81 -16.60 7.79
C ASP A 320 -9.18 -15.50 6.92
N PRO A 321 -8.87 -15.78 5.64
CA PRO A 321 -8.44 -14.75 4.70
C PRO A 321 -9.43 -13.60 4.66
N CYS A 322 -8.92 -12.38 4.74
CA CYS A 322 -9.78 -11.23 4.61
C CYS A 322 -10.19 -11.03 3.15
N ASP A 323 -11.42 -10.54 2.92
CA ASP A 323 -11.89 -10.17 1.59
C ASP A 323 -11.65 -8.68 1.31
N GLU A 324 -12.61 -7.83 1.66
CA GLU A 324 -12.56 -6.40 1.35
C GLU A 324 -11.85 -5.56 2.42
N THR A 325 -11.90 -5.99 3.67
CA THR A 325 -11.17 -5.36 4.78
C THR A 325 -9.91 -6.12 5.13
N THR A 326 -9.12 -5.58 6.05
CA THR A 326 -8.09 -6.32 6.75
C THR A 326 -8.17 -6.06 8.25
N SER A 327 -7.81 -7.06 9.05
CA SER A 327 -7.90 -6.99 10.52
C SER A 327 -6.70 -6.24 11.10
N ARG A 328 -6.94 -5.53 12.21
CA ARG A 328 -5.89 -4.90 13.02
C ARG A 328 -5.99 -5.37 14.46
N SER A 329 -4.84 -5.52 15.10
CA SER A 329 -4.74 -5.83 16.52
C SER A 329 -4.60 -4.57 17.37
N TRP A 330 -4.42 -4.74 18.68
CA TRP A 330 -4.02 -3.67 19.59
C TRP A 330 -2.55 -3.25 19.43
N ASP A 331 -1.78 -3.96 18.60
CA ASP A 331 -0.49 -3.51 18.08
C ASP A 331 -0.73 -2.34 17.09
N PRO A 332 -0.20 -1.13 17.36
CA PRO A 332 -0.67 0.13 16.77
C PRO A 332 -0.27 0.35 15.31
N ASP A 333 0.65 -0.45 14.79
CA ASP A 333 1.29 -0.31 13.48
C ASP A 333 0.32 -0.56 12.30
N LEU A 334 0.28 0.40 11.39
CA LEU A 334 -0.43 0.32 10.11
C LEU A 334 0.51 0.68 8.97
N THR A 335 0.53 -0.12 7.91
CA THR A 335 1.34 0.14 6.72
C THR A 335 0.58 -0.21 5.46
N GLY A 336 0.70 0.64 4.45
CA GLY A 336 -0.08 0.46 3.23
C GLY A 336 0.30 1.38 2.09
N PRO A 337 -0.31 1.14 0.92
CA PRO A 337 -0.17 1.95 -0.27
C PRO A 337 -1.06 3.20 -0.21
N PHE A 338 -0.64 4.29 -0.84
CA PHE A 338 -1.45 5.49 -0.95
C PHE A 338 -1.10 6.35 -2.18
N ASN A 339 -2.10 7.04 -2.69
CA ASN A 339 -1.99 8.24 -3.54
C ASN A 339 -3.37 8.91 -3.67
N HIS A 340 -3.88 9.43 -2.58
CA HIS A 340 -5.27 9.87 -2.45
C HIS A 340 -5.47 11.32 -2.93
N ALA A 341 -4.69 11.77 -3.90
CA ALA A 341 -4.76 13.14 -4.42
C ALA A 341 -6.05 13.39 -5.19
N ARG A 342 -6.70 12.34 -5.72
CA ARG A 342 -7.95 12.43 -6.48
C ARG A 342 -9.08 11.64 -5.82
N TYR A 343 -8.82 10.38 -5.48
CA TYR A 343 -9.83 9.46 -5.01
C TYR A 343 -9.32 8.59 -3.86
N GLY A 344 -10.24 7.91 -3.18
CA GLY A 344 -9.92 6.91 -2.16
C GLY A 344 -9.22 7.46 -0.91
N GLY A 345 -8.82 6.56 -0.04
CA GLY A 345 -8.19 6.86 1.25
C GLY A 345 -8.29 5.68 2.19
N TRP A 346 -7.61 5.75 3.32
CA TRP A 346 -7.67 4.68 4.31
C TRP A 346 -8.87 4.90 5.23
N TYR A 347 -9.63 3.85 5.51
CA TYR A 347 -10.76 3.88 6.42
C TYR A 347 -10.47 3.01 7.64
N LEU A 348 -10.62 3.58 8.83
CA LEU A 348 -10.41 2.90 10.10
C LEU A 348 -11.74 2.61 10.79
N TRP A 349 -11.85 1.40 11.33
CA TRP A 349 -12.97 0.96 12.15
C TRP A 349 -12.49 0.20 13.39
N PHE A 350 -13.23 0.33 14.49
CA PHE A 350 -12.88 -0.17 15.81
C PHE A 350 -14.05 -0.94 16.42
N ASP A 351 -13.76 -2.10 17.02
CA ASP A 351 -14.78 -3.04 17.51
C ASP A 351 -15.58 -2.51 18.70
N LEU A 352 -14.92 -1.71 19.54
CA LEU A 352 -15.51 -1.14 20.75
C LEU A 352 -16.22 0.19 20.49
N GLY A 353 -16.29 0.65 19.24
CA GLY A 353 -16.89 1.93 18.85
C GLY A 353 -15.84 2.97 18.47
N THR A 354 -16.24 4.22 18.32
CA THR A 354 -15.32 5.31 17.96
C THR A 354 -14.39 5.62 19.13
N PRO A 355 -13.06 5.59 18.97
CA PRO A 355 -12.13 6.08 19.99
C PRO A 355 -12.44 7.54 20.30
N ALA A 356 -12.57 7.86 21.57
CA ALA A 356 -12.90 9.22 21.95
C ALA A 356 -11.64 10.11 22.08
N GLU A 357 -10.45 9.50 22.09
CA GLU A 357 -9.18 10.14 21.78
C GLU A 357 -8.28 9.14 21.03
N LEU A 358 -7.85 9.52 19.83
CA LEU A 358 -6.99 8.74 18.94
C LEU A 358 -5.74 9.55 18.59
N THR A 359 -4.58 8.95 18.75
CA THR A 359 -3.32 9.56 18.31
C THR A 359 -2.72 8.81 17.13
N ILE A 360 -2.24 9.57 16.15
CA ILE A 360 -1.42 9.11 15.04
C ILE A 360 -0.01 9.60 15.28
N GLN A 361 0.94 8.67 15.38
CA GLN A 361 2.33 8.98 15.67
C GLN A 361 3.26 8.12 14.80
N ARG A 362 4.56 8.42 14.87
CA ARG A 362 5.59 7.67 14.15
C ARG A 362 5.30 7.51 12.66
N VAL A 363 4.83 8.58 12.04
CA VAL A 363 4.54 8.60 10.61
C VAL A 363 5.84 8.46 9.83
N GLN A 364 5.84 7.52 8.89
CA GLN A 364 6.84 7.34 7.86
C GLN A 364 6.12 7.37 6.52
N MET A 365 6.45 8.32 5.66
CA MET A 365 5.70 8.55 4.43
C MET A 365 6.63 9.08 3.34
N GLU A 366 6.53 8.51 2.14
CA GLU A 366 7.17 9.08 0.95
C GLU A 366 6.54 10.43 0.60
N ASP A 367 7.40 11.41 0.31
CA ASP A 367 6.96 12.76 -0.01
C ASP A 367 6.31 12.83 -1.41
N GLY A 368 5.46 13.83 -1.61
CA GLY A 368 4.87 14.15 -2.92
C GLY A 368 3.54 13.47 -3.26
N ALA A 369 2.87 12.83 -2.29
CA ALA A 369 1.52 12.30 -2.44
C ALA A 369 0.62 12.63 -1.24
N VAL A 370 -0.70 12.48 -1.41
CA VAL A 370 -1.71 12.79 -0.39
C VAL A 370 -2.16 11.50 0.29
N LEU A 371 -2.02 11.41 1.61
CA LEU A 371 -2.62 10.33 2.41
C LEU A 371 -3.86 10.84 3.14
N LEU A 372 -5.04 10.51 2.62
CA LEU A 372 -6.30 10.65 3.36
C LEU A 372 -6.57 9.48 4.29
N GLN A 373 -7.12 9.81 5.46
CA GLN A 373 -7.77 8.89 6.37
C GLN A 373 -9.23 9.28 6.61
N ALA A 374 -10.05 8.30 6.96
CA ALA A 374 -11.44 8.46 7.35
C ALA A 374 -11.84 7.51 8.48
N MET A 375 -12.82 7.94 9.28
CA MET A 375 -13.52 7.07 10.23
C MET A 375 -14.95 7.56 10.46
N THR A 376 -15.90 6.64 10.66
CA THR A 376 -17.27 7.00 11.01
C THR A 376 -17.40 7.27 12.51
N LEU A 377 -18.12 8.35 12.83
CA LEU A 377 -18.39 8.82 14.18
C LEU A 377 -19.81 8.42 14.63
N PRO A 378 -20.11 8.50 15.94
CA PRO A 378 -21.45 8.18 16.44
C PRO A 378 -22.55 9.03 15.75
N PRO A 379 -23.78 8.51 15.58
CA PRO A 379 -24.85 9.20 14.86
C PRO A 379 -25.22 10.59 15.41
N GLY A 380 -25.05 10.79 16.73
CA GLY A 380 -25.33 12.06 17.41
C GLY A 380 -24.27 13.15 17.22
N THR A 381 -23.11 12.81 16.66
CA THR A 381 -21.96 13.73 16.59
C THR A 381 -22.25 14.94 15.72
N VAL A 382 -21.88 16.11 16.21
CA VAL A 382 -21.84 17.39 15.50
C VAL A 382 -20.41 17.87 15.31
N VAL A 383 -20.18 18.90 14.48
CA VAL A 383 -18.82 19.32 14.12
C VAL A 383 -18.07 19.92 15.32
N GLU A 384 -18.80 20.52 16.26
CA GLU A 384 -18.27 21.10 17.49
C GLU A 384 -17.70 20.03 18.44
N ASP A 385 -18.12 18.77 18.30
CA ASP A 385 -17.61 17.65 19.09
C ASP A 385 -16.24 17.15 18.57
N VAL A 386 -15.82 17.60 17.38
CA VAL A 386 -14.63 17.08 16.69
C VAL A 386 -13.50 18.08 16.74
N ARG A 387 -12.37 17.65 17.33
CA ARG A 387 -11.13 18.42 17.34
C ARG A 387 -10.00 17.60 16.73
N VAL A 388 -9.43 18.11 15.63
CA VAL A 388 -8.23 17.55 15.00
C VAL A 388 -7.08 18.53 15.19
N TRP A 389 -5.96 18.07 15.74
CA TRP A 389 -4.83 18.94 16.02
C TRP A 389 -3.51 18.17 16.02
N ALA A 390 -2.43 18.83 15.63
CA ALA A 390 -1.09 18.26 15.68
C ALA A 390 -0.29 18.84 16.85
N GLU A 391 0.57 17.99 17.41
CA GLU A 391 1.60 18.37 18.36
C GLU A 391 2.97 18.15 17.73
N SER A 392 3.83 19.18 17.73
CA SER A 392 5.24 19.02 17.36
C SER A 392 6.16 19.69 18.36
N LYS A 393 7.06 18.90 18.96
CA LYS A 393 7.99 19.36 20.00
C LYS A 393 7.27 20.15 21.11
N LYS A 394 6.12 19.65 21.57
CA LYS A 394 5.24 20.28 22.57
C LYS A 394 4.56 21.59 22.15
N ARG A 395 4.48 21.86 20.85
CA ARG A 395 3.68 22.96 20.29
C ARG A 395 2.44 22.37 19.66
N GLU A 396 1.30 22.91 20.05
CA GLU A 396 -0.01 22.55 19.49
C GLU A 396 -0.30 23.37 18.23
N TYR A 397 -0.94 22.74 17.25
CA TYR A 397 -1.51 23.38 16.07
C TYR A 397 -2.84 22.74 15.71
N VAL A 398 -3.91 23.51 15.77
CA VAL A 398 -5.27 23.04 15.48
C VAL A 398 -5.49 23.02 13.97
N PHE A 399 -6.01 21.92 13.44
CA PHE A 399 -6.35 21.82 12.03
C PHE A 399 -7.56 22.70 11.72
N THR A 400 -7.66 23.17 10.48
CA THR A 400 -8.79 24.00 10.05
C THR A 400 -9.88 23.14 9.46
N LEU A 401 -11.13 23.43 9.84
CA LEU A 401 -12.31 22.78 9.26
C LEU A 401 -12.50 23.23 7.81
N ALA A 402 -12.56 22.28 6.89
CA ALA A 402 -12.90 22.48 5.48
C ALA A 402 -14.42 22.35 5.25
N SER A 403 -14.86 22.81 4.09
CA SER A 403 -16.25 22.73 3.62
C SER A 403 -16.59 21.42 2.90
N SER A 404 -15.59 20.67 2.42
CA SER A 404 -15.79 19.42 1.67
C SER A 404 -14.57 18.51 1.71
N LEU A 405 -14.76 17.23 1.37
CA LEU A 405 -13.66 16.27 1.17
C LEU A 405 -12.65 16.74 0.12
N GLU A 406 -13.15 17.34 -0.97
CA GLU A 406 -12.31 17.81 -2.07
C GLU A 406 -11.40 18.96 -1.62
N GLU A 407 -11.89 19.85 -0.76
CA GLU A 407 -11.06 20.90 -0.17
C GLU A 407 -9.94 20.30 0.69
N VAL A 408 -10.23 19.27 1.50
CA VAL A 408 -9.18 18.56 2.26
C VAL A 408 -8.13 17.94 1.35
N ARG A 409 -8.54 17.32 0.22
CA ARG A 409 -7.63 16.71 -0.76
C ARG A 409 -6.75 17.74 -1.47
N ALA A 410 -7.38 18.77 -2.01
CA ALA A 410 -6.74 19.77 -2.86
C ALA A 410 -5.95 20.81 -2.06
N ALA A 411 -6.07 20.81 -0.74
CA ALA A 411 -5.37 21.75 0.11
C ALA A 411 -3.86 21.73 -0.15
N GLU A 412 -3.29 22.91 -0.36
CA GLU A 412 -1.84 23.06 -0.50
C GLU A 412 -1.13 22.64 0.80
N LYS A 413 -1.82 22.87 1.93
CA LYS A 413 -1.44 22.43 3.26
C LYS A 413 -2.27 21.21 3.67
N GLY A 414 -1.65 20.18 4.25
CA GLY A 414 -2.34 19.01 4.80
C GLY A 414 -3.03 19.23 6.14
N ASP A 415 -3.33 20.47 6.55
CA ASP A 415 -3.87 20.83 7.86
C ASP A 415 -5.38 21.06 7.85
N LEU A 416 -6.06 20.54 6.84
CA LEU A 416 -7.51 20.56 6.78
C LEU A 416 -8.10 19.22 7.21
N TYR A 417 -9.28 19.29 7.82
CA TYR A 417 -10.14 18.14 8.08
C TYR A 417 -11.58 18.49 7.69
N TRP A 418 -12.41 17.48 7.44
CA TRP A 418 -13.82 17.68 7.11
C TRP A 418 -14.66 16.64 7.82
N PHE A 419 -15.76 17.09 8.42
CA PHE A 419 -16.79 16.22 8.98
C PHE A 419 -18.03 16.27 8.10
N ASP A 420 -18.36 15.13 7.49
CA ASP A 420 -19.58 14.95 6.72
C ASP A 420 -20.75 14.67 7.68
N ALA A 421 -21.57 15.69 7.93
CA ALA A 421 -22.72 15.56 8.82
C ALA A 421 -23.79 14.58 8.32
N GLN A 422 -23.85 14.29 7.01
CA GLN A 422 -24.83 13.37 6.43
C GLN A 422 -24.44 11.92 6.66
N THR A 423 -23.18 11.57 6.36
CA THR A 423 -22.68 10.21 6.53
C THR A 423 -22.04 9.95 7.89
N LYS A 424 -21.87 11.01 8.71
CA LYS A 424 -21.17 10.99 10.00
C LYS A 424 -19.72 10.53 9.87
N THR A 425 -19.09 10.82 8.74
CA THR A 425 -17.70 10.44 8.47
C THR A 425 -16.77 11.62 8.68
N LEU A 426 -15.72 11.41 9.47
CA LEU A 426 -14.60 12.34 9.61
C LEU A 426 -13.51 12.00 8.60
N TYR A 427 -12.98 13.01 7.92
CA TYR A 427 -11.87 12.90 6.96
C TYR A 427 -10.75 13.85 7.35
N TRP A 428 -9.51 13.39 7.26
CA TRP A 428 -8.34 14.23 7.52
C TRP A 428 -7.13 13.78 6.69
N ARG A 429 -6.17 14.68 6.52
CA ARG A 429 -4.88 14.34 5.94
C ARG A 429 -3.90 13.90 7.01
N VAL A 430 -3.20 12.81 6.72
CA VAL A 430 -2.02 12.44 7.49
C VAL A 430 -0.86 13.30 7.02
N VAL A 431 -0.11 13.82 7.98
CA VAL A 431 1.02 14.70 7.74
C VAL A 431 2.21 14.21 8.57
N SER A 432 3.42 14.56 8.12
CA SER A 432 4.65 14.07 8.75
C SER A 432 5.37 15.13 9.60
N GLY A 433 4.73 16.28 9.91
CA GLY A 433 5.35 17.34 10.70
C GLY A 433 4.72 18.75 10.66
N PHE A 434 5.10 19.64 11.60
CA PHE A 434 4.70 21.08 11.68
C PHE A 434 5.91 22.05 11.74
N VAL A 435 5.86 23.22 11.07
CA VAL A 435 6.79 24.37 11.27
C VAL A 435 6.09 25.71 11.01
N GLU A 436 6.23 26.68 11.93
CA GLU A 436 5.77 28.07 11.78
C GLU A 436 6.92 28.98 11.28
N SER A 437 7.01 29.13 9.95
CA SER A 437 7.80 30.10 9.13
C SER A 437 9.34 29.88 8.96
N ASP A 438 9.96 30.19 7.80
CA ASP A 438 9.50 31.18 6.81
C ASP A 438 9.87 30.95 5.32
N SER A 439 8.88 31.27 4.49
CA SER A 439 8.86 31.49 3.04
C SER A 439 9.03 30.29 2.08
N THR A 440 7.86 29.75 1.70
CA THR A 440 7.55 28.88 0.54
C THR A 440 7.95 27.40 0.64
N PHE A 441 6.96 26.62 1.09
CA PHE A 441 6.73 25.16 0.93
C PHE A 441 7.81 24.20 1.46
N ASP A 442 7.60 23.65 2.66
CA ASP A 442 7.59 22.19 2.94
C ASP A 442 7.63 21.87 4.45
N TRP A 443 6.96 20.78 4.82
CA TRP A 443 6.52 20.40 6.17
C TRP A 443 7.61 19.62 6.92
N ILE A 444 8.08 20.14 8.08
CA ILE A 444 9.37 19.77 8.73
C ILE A 444 10.50 19.66 7.69
N ASP A 445 11.44 20.59 7.74
CA ASP A 445 12.72 20.42 7.05
C ASP A 445 13.46 19.24 7.68
N ARG A 446 13.12 18.04 7.21
CA ARG A 446 13.64 16.77 7.71
C ARG A 446 15.16 16.79 7.64
N LYS A 447 15.72 17.37 6.59
CA LYS A 447 17.14 17.58 6.38
C LYS A 447 17.78 18.44 7.47
N ARG A 448 17.18 19.59 7.83
CA ARG A 448 17.64 20.43 8.95
C ARG A 448 17.71 19.67 10.28
N TRP A 449 16.84 18.69 10.47
CA TRP A 449 16.79 17.87 11.69
C TRP A 449 17.50 16.50 11.55
N GLY A 450 18.24 16.28 10.46
CA GLY A 450 18.97 15.03 10.22
C GLY A 450 18.09 13.80 9.98
N ARG A 451 16.83 14.02 9.56
CA ARG A 451 15.78 13.03 9.28
C ARG A 451 15.67 12.71 7.79
N GLU A 452 16.80 12.46 7.14
CA GLU A 452 16.80 12.17 5.71
C GLU A 452 16.39 10.71 5.44
N ALA A 453 15.75 10.49 4.30
CA ALA A 453 15.56 9.13 3.80
C ALA A 453 16.92 8.44 3.71
N PHE A 454 16.97 7.17 4.09
CA PHE A 454 18.13 6.34 3.85
C PHE A 454 18.21 6.08 2.34
N THR A 455 19.20 6.67 1.68
CA THR A 455 19.38 6.57 0.23
C THR A 455 20.71 5.92 -0.14
N ARG A 456 20.64 4.92 -1.04
CA ARG A 456 21.77 4.27 -1.70
C ARG A 456 21.35 3.80 -3.08
N ALA A 457 22.27 3.88 -4.06
CA ALA A 457 22.03 3.41 -5.43
C ALA A 457 20.70 3.92 -6.07
N ASN A 458 20.35 5.19 -5.84
CA ASN A 458 19.09 5.83 -6.27
C ASN A 458 17.80 5.19 -5.71
N LEU A 459 17.92 4.35 -4.69
CA LEU A 459 16.81 3.82 -3.91
C LEU A 459 16.76 4.53 -2.57
N SER A 460 15.55 4.74 -2.05
CA SER A 460 15.34 5.46 -0.80
C SER A 460 14.29 4.76 0.06
N VAL A 461 14.61 4.60 1.35
CA VAL A 461 13.64 4.22 2.39
C VAL A 461 13.47 5.40 3.32
N GLN A 462 12.24 5.86 3.52
CA GLN A 462 11.95 7.07 4.29
C GLN A 462 12.30 6.89 5.77
N ASP A 463 12.71 7.96 6.46
CA ASP A 463 12.89 7.92 7.92
C ASP A 463 11.54 7.95 8.64
N ILE A 464 11.53 7.37 9.85
CA ILE A 464 10.38 7.34 10.73
C ILE A 464 10.48 8.47 11.76
N MET A 465 9.41 9.25 11.90
CA MET A 465 9.33 10.27 12.94
C MET A 465 9.27 9.61 14.32
N SER A 466 9.86 10.22 15.35
CA SER A 466 9.64 9.76 16.73
C SER A 466 8.37 10.37 17.32
N LYS A 467 7.77 9.68 18.30
CA LYS A 467 6.57 10.18 19.00
C LYS A 467 6.77 11.55 19.68
N ASN A 468 8.00 11.90 20.06
CA ASN A 468 8.30 13.16 20.72
C ASN A 468 8.54 14.31 19.71
N GLU A 469 8.63 13.99 18.43
CA GLU A 469 8.81 14.98 17.36
C GLU A 469 7.48 15.42 16.77
N PHE A 470 6.56 14.47 16.57
CA PHE A 470 5.27 14.73 15.96
C PHE A 470 4.20 13.72 16.40
N GLN A 471 3.01 14.23 16.70
CA GLN A 471 1.78 13.47 16.89
C GLN A 471 0.62 14.24 16.26
N LEU A 472 -0.34 13.53 15.70
CA LEU A 472 -1.63 14.05 15.28
C LEU A 472 -2.68 13.45 16.22
N HIS A 473 -3.57 14.28 16.72
CA HIS A 473 -4.59 13.96 17.70
C HIS A 473 -5.98 14.17 17.11
N ILE A 474 -6.88 13.24 17.39
CA ILE A 474 -8.28 13.30 17.04
C ILE A 474 -9.07 13.08 18.33
N ASP A 475 -9.68 14.16 18.82
CA ASP A 475 -10.49 14.15 20.03
C ASP A 475 -11.96 14.22 19.63
N ILE A 476 -12.78 13.34 20.22
CA ILE A 476 -14.23 13.32 20.03
C ILE A 476 -14.89 13.57 21.38
N ASP A 477 -15.66 14.65 21.49
CA ASP A 477 -16.52 14.90 22.65
C ASP A 477 -17.76 14.01 22.55
N CYS A 478 -17.87 13.08 23.49
CA CYS A 478 -18.94 12.10 23.52
C CYS A 478 -19.09 11.50 24.91
N VAL A 479 -20.27 10.92 25.17
CA VAL A 479 -20.48 10.06 26.34
C VAL A 479 -19.57 8.84 26.21
N ARG A 480 -18.77 8.56 27.24
CA ARG A 480 -17.77 7.48 27.24
C ARG A 480 -18.38 6.13 27.69
N ASP A 481 -17.93 5.02 27.10
CA ASP A 481 -18.31 3.66 27.51
C ASP A 481 -17.42 3.16 28.65
N GLU A 482 -17.99 3.01 29.85
CA GLU A 482 -17.28 2.48 31.02
C GLU A 482 -16.78 1.05 30.81
N ASN A 483 -17.50 0.23 30.02
CA ASN A 483 -17.09 -1.15 29.71
C ASN A 483 -15.93 -1.22 28.73
N ALA A 484 -15.68 -0.11 28.00
CA ALA A 484 -14.54 0.05 27.12
C ALA A 484 -13.48 0.98 27.74
N ALA A 485 -13.34 0.91 29.08
CA ALA A 485 -12.36 1.65 29.86
C ALA A 485 -12.41 3.18 29.67
N ASN A 486 -13.58 3.73 29.36
CA ASN A 486 -13.80 5.15 29.03
C ASN A 486 -12.98 5.67 27.84
N ALA A 487 -12.40 4.77 27.03
CA ALA A 487 -11.56 5.13 25.90
C ALA A 487 -12.36 5.29 24.58
N PHE A 488 -13.60 4.79 24.55
CA PHE A 488 -14.48 4.82 23.38
C PHE A 488 -15.78 5.55 23.70
N CYS A 489 -16.42 6.08 22.67
CA CYS A 489 -17.77 6.61 22.75
C CYS A 489 -18.78 5.47 22.99
N LEU A 490 -19.78 5.73 23.84
CA LEU A 490 -20.86 4.81 24.20
C LEU A 490 -21.74 4.48 23.00
N ASP A 491 -22.14 5.50 22.25
CA ASP A 491 -22.89 5.32 21.01
C ASP A 491 -21.95 4.82 19.91
N LYS A 492 -22.31 3.71 19.27
CA LYS A 492 -21.48 3.09 18.24
C LYS A 492 -21.80 3.65 16.85
N PRO A 493 -20.80 3.88 15.99
CA PRO A 493 -21.04 4.27 14.60
C PRO A 493 -21.64 3.09 13.82
N VAL A 494 -22.39 3.40 12.76
CA VAL A 494 -22.73 2.40 11.74
C VAL A 494 -21.49 2.14 10.91
N PHE A 495 -21.12 0.87 10.74
CA PHE A 495 -20.02 0.53 9.84
C PHE A 495 -20.47 0.68 8.39
N ALA A 496 -20.12 1.80 7.77
CA ALA A 496 -20.37 2.09 6.37
C ALA A 496 -19.12 2.72 5.78
N VAL A 497 -18.43 1.97 4.91
CA VAL A 497 -17.23 2.47 4.25
C VAL A 497 -17.65 3.53 3.22
N PRO A 498 -17.06 4.75 3.25
CA PRO A 498 -17.44 5.79 2.31
C PRO A 498 -17.26 5.37 0.84
N PRO A 499 -18.12 5.85 -0.07
CA PRO A 499 -17.90 5.65 -1.50
C PRO A 499 -16.67 6.43 -2.00
N MET A 500 -16.18 6.08 -3.19
CA MET A 500 -15.01 6.74 -3.77
C MET A 500 -15.29 8.18 -4.22
N GLY A 501 -16.56 8.50 -4.48
CA GLY A 501 -16.96 9.73 -5.14
C GLY A 501 -16.62 9.74 -6.63
N CYS A 502 -16.67 8.59 -7.30
CA CYS A 502 -16.42 8.53 -8.74
C CYS A 502 -17.44 9.38 -9.51
N PRO A 503 -17.02 10.03 -10.62
CA PRO A 503 -17.94 10.72 -11.50
C PRO A 503 -19.06 9.80 -11.99
N GLU A 504 -20.20 10.41 -12.32
CA GLU A 504 -21.34 9.72 -12.90
C GLU A 504 -20.93 8.85 -14.11
N GLY A 505 -21.25 7.55 -14.04
CA GLY A 505 -20.90 6.55 -15.07
C GLY A 505 -19.51 5.92 -14.92
N GLU A 506 -18.72 6.30 -13.92
CA GLU A 506 -17.40 5.74 -13.61
C GLU A 506 -17.44 4.87 -12.34
N VAL A 507 -16.51 3.92 -12.26
CA VAL A 507 -16.33 3.00 -11.12
C VAL A 507 -14.87 3.02 -10.66
N MET A 508 -14.63 2.54 -9.44
CA MET A 508 -13.30 2.33 -8.90
C MET A 508 -12.52 1.33 -9.79
N LEU A 509 -11.45 1.80 -10.43
CA LEU A 509 -10.52 0.94 -11.18
C LEU A 509 -9.30 0.55 -10.35
N SER A 510 -8.94 1.39 -9.37
CA SER A 510 -7.81 1.20 -8.48
C SER A 510 -8.07 1.93 -7.16
N ILE A 511 -7.19 1.81 -6.16
CA ILE A 511 -7.36 2.48 -4.84
C ILE A 511 -7.43 4.01 -4.91
N ASP A 512 -7.06 4.60 -6.05
CA ASP A 512 -6.88 6.03 -6.27
C ASP A 512 -7.38 6.52 -7.63
N GLU A 513 -8.05 5.67 -8.43
CA GLU A 513 -8.48 5.99 -9.80
C GLU A 513 -9.90 5.50 -10.08
N CYS A 514 -10.73 6.39 -10.61
CA CYS A 514 -12.01 6.07 -11.23
C CYS A 514 -11.87 5.97 -12.76
N GLY A 515 -12.72 5.18 -13.40
CA GLY A 515 -12.82 5.14 -14.85
C GLY A 515 -13.97 4.23 -15.31
N LEU A 516 -13.96 3.82 -16.58
CA LEU A 516 -15.13 3.15 -17.16
C LEU A 516 -15.24 1.69 -16.68
N PRO A 517 -16.46 1.18 -16.40
CA PRO A 517 -16.66 -0.22 -16.01
C PRO A 517 -16.01 -1.24 -16.96
N CYS A 518 -15.99 -0.94 -18.26
CA CYS A 518 -15.39 -1.80 -19.28
C CYS A 518 -13.86 -2.01 -19.13
N GLU A 519 -13.18 -1.20 -18.32
CA GLU A 519 -11.74 -1.32 -18.09
C GLU A 519 -11.42 -2.49 -17.17
N LEU A 520 -12.32 -2.81 -16.23
CA LEU A 520 -12.21 -3.96 -15.34
C LEU A 520 -12.31 -5.28 -16.11
N GLU A 521 -13.09 -5.29 -17.19
CA GLU A 521 -13.29 -6.46 -18.06
C GLU A 521 -12.29 -6.51 -19.22
N ASN A 522 -11.40 -5.51 -19.33
CA ASN A 522 -10.50 -5.31 -20.47
C ASN A 522 -11.23 -5.36 -21.83
N ASN A 523 -12.48 -4.91 -21.86
CA ASN A 523 -13.32 -4.86 -23.05
C ASN A 523 -13.66 -3.43 -23.48
N CYS A 524 -13.13 -2.42 -22.78
CA CYS A 524 -13.19 -1.05 -23.25
C CYS A 524 -12.59 -0.95 -24.65
N GLN A 525 -13.32 -0.24 -25.52
CA GLN A 525 -12.83 0.08 -26.84
C GLN A 525 -11.76 1.17 -26.73
N VAL A 526 -10.54 0.79 -26.35
CA VAL A 526 -9.39 1.71 -26.31
C VAL A 526 -9.17 2.25 -27.72
N CYS A 527 -9.36 3.55 -27.87
CA CYS A 527 -9.14 4.19 -29.15
C CYS A 527 -7.66 4.09 -29.53
N LYS A 528 -7.37 3.61 -30.74
CA LYS A 528 -6.01 3.64 -31.30
C LYS A 528 -5.41 5.04 -31.15
N LYS A 529 -4.08 5.15 -31.00
CA LYS A 529 -3.31 6.40 -30.75
C LYS A 529 -3.67 7.61 -31.65
N ASP A 530 -4.25 7.37 -32.83
CA ASP A 530 -4.69 8.39 -33.80
C ASP A 530 -6.19 8.80 -33.69
N LYS A 531 -6.89 8.27 -32.67
CA LYS A 531 -8.30 8.50 -32.37
C LYS A 531 -8.47 8.97 -30.92
N HIS A 532 -9.58 9.64 -30.69
CA HIS A 532 -10.07 10.01 -29.37
C HIS A 532 -11.45 9.38 -29.16
N LEU A 533 -11.78 9.11 -27.91
CA LEU A 533 -13.10 8.62 -27.52
C LEU A 533 -14.10 9.79 -27.60
N PHE A 534 -15.15 9.61 -28.38
CA PHE A 534 -16.37 10.39 -28.25
C PHE A 534 -17.29 9.62 -27.31
N ASP A 535 -17.80 10.29 -26.29
CA ASP A 535 -18.73 9.73 -25.32
C ASP A 535 -19.94 10.66 -25.17
N PHE A 536 -21.13 10.08 -25.15
CA PHE A 536 -22.40 10.75 -25.08
C PHE A 536 -23.33 9.98 -24.16
N ALA A 537 -23.76 10.61 -23.08
CA ALA A 537 -24.78 10.07 -22.18
C ALA A 537 -26.03 10.96 -22.26
N ILE A 538 -27.19 10.34 -22.29
CA ILE A 538 -28.50 11.02 -22.26
C ILE A 538 -29.42 10.27 -21.30
N GLU A 539 -30.07 11.04 -20.44
CA GLU A 539 -31.24 10.63 -19.67
C GLU A 539 -32.45 11.27 -20.36
N ALA A 540 -33.23 10.44 -21.07
CA ALA A 540 -34.41 10.91 -21.76
C ALA A 540 -35.59 11.04 -20.78
N ASP A 541 -36.49 11.98 -21.03
CA ASP A 541 -37.75 12.10 -20.30
C ASP A 541 -38.75 11.01 -20.71
N ASP A 542 -40.03 11.20 -20.36
CA ASP A 542 -41.11 10.27 -20.69
C ASP A 542 -41.23 9.97 -22.21
N ASN A 543 -40.65 10.81 -23.07
CA ASN A 543 -40.75 10.75 -24.54
C ASN A 543 -39.41 10.45 -25.23
N GLY A 544 -38.57 9.57 -24.67
CA GLY A 544 -37.25 9.26 -25.23
C GLY A 544 -37.23 8.77 -26.69
N ASN A 545 -38.33 8.23 -27.21
CA ASN A 545 -38.49 7.87 -28.63
C ASN A 545 -38.40 9.08 -29.58
N GLU A 546 -38.62 10.30 -29.09
CA GLU A 546 -38.57 11.55 -29.85
C GLU A 546 -37.15 12.14 -29.91
N ASN A 547 -36.28 11.73 -29.00
CA ASN A 547 -34.91 12.19 -28.95
C ASN A 547 -34.03 11.49 -30.01
N LYS A 548 -33.10 12.25 -30.58
CA LYS A 548 -32.17 11.77 -31.61
C LYS A 548 -30.81 12.41 -31.47
N MET A 549 -29.75 11.63 -31.60
CA MET A 549 -28.38 12.13 -31.70
C MET A 549 -27.72 11.76 -33.02
N THR A 550 -26.92 12.68 -33.54
CA THR A 550 -26.05 12.47 -34.71
C THR A 550 -24.68 13.09 -34.51
N VAL A 551 -23.64 12.41 -34.95
CA VAL A 551 -22.31 13.00 -35.16
C VAL A 551 -22.01 12.95 -36.64
N SER A 552 -21.72 14.11 -37.21
CA SER A 552 -21.35 14.27 -38.60
C SER A 552 -19.91 14.73 -38.75
N LYS A 553 -19.18 14.13 -39.68
CA LYS A 553 -17.85 14.58 -40.09
C LYS A 553 -17.97 15.81 -41.00
N CYS A 554 -17.22 16.84 -40.65
CA CYS A 554 -17.20 18.12 -41.35
C CYS A 554 -15.86 18.33 -42.08
N ASN A 555 -15.86 19.28 -43.02
CA ASN A 555 -14.62 19.81 -43.57
C ASN A 555 -13.85 20.60 -42.49
N LYS A 556 -12.56 20.92 -42.74
CA LYS A 556 -11.70 21.62 -41.77
C LYS A 556 -12.25 22.97 -41.30
N LYS A 557 -13.15 23.62 -42.06
CA LYS A 557 -13.78 24.91 -41.74
C LYS A 557 -15.14 24.79 -41.02
N GLY A 558 -15.61 23.58 -40.70
CA GLY A 558 -16.92 23.35 -40.07
C GLY A 558 -18.17 23.65 -40.94
N LYS A 559 -18.01 24.24 -42.14
CA LYS A 559 -19.14 24.72 -42.97
C LYS A 559 -19.89 23.64 -43.76
N LYS A 560 -19.28 22.47 -44.02
CA LYS A 560 -19.92 21.37 -44.75
C LYS A 560 -19.77 20.07 -43.97
N CYS A 561 -20.87 19.59 -43.38
CA CYS A 561 -20.96 18.33 -42.65
C CYS A 561 -21.88 17.39 -43.42
N LYS A 562 -21.30 16.44 -44.16
CA LYS A 562 -22.05 15.60 -45.14
C LYS A 562 -22.03 14.10 -44.83
N LYS A 563 -21.20 13.65 -43.88
CA LYS A 563 -21.06 12.22 -43.56
C LYS A 563 -21.39 11.98 -42.09
N GLU A 564 -22.54 11.39 -41.82
CA GLU A 564 -22.88 10.86 -40.49
C GLU A 564 -21.92 9.72 -40.17
N VAL A 565 -21.28 9.78 -38.99
CA VAL A 565 -20.35 8.76 -38.48
C VAL A 565 -20.91 8.05 -37.25
N LEU A 566 -21.92 8.62 -36.62
CA LEU A 566 -22.70 8.03 -35.53
C LEU A 566 -24.11 8.61 -35.58
N LYS A 567 -25.12 7.77 -35.37
CA LYS A 567 -26.52 8.15 -35.33
C LYS A 567 -27.30 7.18 -34.47
N LYS A 568 -28.13 7.71 -33.58
CA LYS A 568 -29.11 6.98 -32.79
C LYS A 568 -30.43 7.76 -32.84
N ASN A 569 -31.51 7.06 -33.15
CA ASN A 569 -32.87 7.61 -33.05
C ASN A 569 -33.57 6.83 -31.95
N GLY A 570 -34.29 7.53 -31.08
CA GLY A 570 -35.00 6.96 -29.96
C GLY A 570 -34.07 6.46 -28.85
N PHE A 571 -34.48 6.75 -27.63
CA PHE A 571 -33.87 6.33 -26.39
C PHE A 571 -34.98 5.77 -25.48
N PRO A 572 -34.67 4.84 -24.58
CA PRO A 572 -35.63 4.42 -23.56
C PRO A 572 -35.99 5.63 -22.67
N SER A 573 -37.27 5.78 -22.37
CA SER A 573 -37.76 6.85 -21.49
C SER A 573 -37.32 6.62 -20.05
N ASN A 574 -36.93 7.69 -19.34
CA ASN A 574 -36.49 7.67 -17.93
C ASN A 574 -35.31 6.73 -17.63
N GLU A 575 -34.46 6.43 -18.62
CA GLU A 575 -33.24 5.66 -18.44
C GLU A 575 -32.03 6.38 -19.01
N VAL A 576 -30.88 6.25 -18.32
CA VAL A 576 -29.61 6.76 -18.82
C VAL A 576 -29.07 5.81 -19.90
N THR A 577 -28.88 6.35 -21.11
CA THR A 577 -28.23 5.64 -22.22
C THR A 577 -26.91 6.29 -22.58
N SER A 578 -25.85 5.48 -22.62
CA SER A 578 -24.50 5.91 -23.01
C SER A 578 -24.07 5.34 -24.36
N ILE A 579 -23.47 6.18 -25.21
CA ILE A 579 -22.98 5.82 -26.55
C ILE A 579 -21.56 6.32 -26.72
N THR A 580 -20.64 5.37 -26.92
CA THR A 580 -19.23 5.68 -27.16
C THR A 580 -18.80 5.35 -28.60
N LYS A 581 -17.84 6.14 -29.13
CA LYS A 581 -17.24 5.88 -30.45
C LYS A 581 -15.83 6.45 -30.57
N CYS A 582 -14.88 5.64 -31.03
CA CYS A 582 -13.56 6.15 -31.40
C CYS A 582 -13.57 6.92 -32.74
N LEU A 583 -13.33 8.22 -32.68
CA LEU A 583 -13.25 9.11 -33.85
C LEU A 583 -11.83 9.67 -34.03
N SER A 584 -11.44 10.00 -35.26
CA SER A 584 -10.07 10.45 -35.55
C SER A 584 -9.80 11.85 -34.98
N LYS A 585 -8.76 12.00 -34.17
CA LYS A 585 -8.38 13.29 -33.57
C LYS A 585 -7.95 14.37 -34.57
N LYS A 586 -7.66 13.98 -35.82
CA LYS A 586 -7.24 14.87 -36.90
C LYS A 586 -8.40 15.46 -37.70
N LYS A 587 -9.65 15.17 -37.36
CA LYS A 587 -10.85 15.57 -38.11
C LYS A 587 -11.73 16.50 -37.28
N CYS A 588 -12.60 17.23 -37.98
CA CYS A 588 -13.58 18.14 -37.41
C CYS A 588 -14.97 17.49 -37.48
N TYR A 589 -15.74 17.58 -36.41
CA TYR A 589 -17.03 16.94 -36.26
C TYR A 589 -18.07 17.93 -35.75
N LYS A 590 -19.34 17.63 -36.06
CA LYS A 590 -20.51 18.31 -35.53
C LYS A 590 -21.36 17.28 -34.81
N PHE A 591 -21.53 17.46 -33.50
CA PHE A 591 -22.53 16.76 -32.72
C PHE A 591 -23.85 17.52 -32.83
N THR A 592 -24.94 16.77 -32.84
CA THR A 592 -26.29 17.30 -32.88
C THR A 592 -27.19 16.37 -32.09
N VAL A 593 -27.90 16.93 -31.14
CA VAL A 593 -29.02 16.28 -30.46
C VAL A 593 -30.28 17.06 -30.78
N SER A 594 -31.39 16.37 -30.99
CA SER A 594 -32.68 16.97 -31.30
C SER A 594 -33.77 16.23 -30.58
N ASP A 595 -34.75 17.01 -30.14
CA ASP A 595 -36.01 16.55 -29.63
C ASP A 595 -37.11 16.99 -30.63
N SER A 596 -37.89 16.03 -31.14
CA SER A 596 -38.96 16.34 -32.09
C SER A 596 -40.22 16.89 -31.43
N GLY A 597 -40.44 16.60 -30.14
CA GLY A 597 -41.60 17.00 -29.37
C GLY A 597 -41.62 18.48 -29.04
N GLN A 598 -40.43 19.07 -28.92
CA GLN A 598 -40.19 20.47 -28.53
C GLN A 598 -40.62 20.78 -27.09
N ASP A 599 -40.92 19.74 -26.32
CA ASP A 599 -41.09 19.73 -24.87
C ASP A 599 -39.74 19.71 -24.15
N GLY A 600 -38.66 19.30 -24.82
CA GLY A 600 -37.29 19.33 -24.31
C GLY A 600 -36.78 17.93 -23.98
N ILE A 601 -35.79 17.84 -23.08
CA ILE A 601 -35.33 16.54 -22.55
C ILE A 601 -35.60 16.50 -21.02
N CYS A 602 -36.21 17.54 -20.44
CA CYS A 602 -36.20 17.77 -18.98
C CYS A 602 -37.50 18.32 -18.37
N CYS A 603 -38.61 18.33 -19.10
CA CYS A 603 -39.74 19.17 -18.68
C CYS A 603 -40.80 18.45 -17.83
N ASP A 604 -40.66 17.15 -17.61
CA ASP A 604 -41.43 16.39 -16.60
C ASP A 604 -40.53 15.47 -15.71
N GLY A 605 -39.19 15.68 -15.69
CA GLY A 605 -38.19 14.91 -14.90
C GLY A 605 -36.77 15.53 -14.91
N GLU A 606 -35.75 14.90 -14.27
CA GLU A 606 -34.33 15.37 -14.24
C GLU A 606 -33.53 15.08 -15.54
N GLY A 607 -34.21 14.87 -16.67
CA GLY A 607 -33.55 14.46 -17.91
C GLY A 607 -32.57 15.50 -18.50
N GLY A 608 -31.56 15.01 -19.19
CA GLY A 608 -30.49 15.83 -19.74
C GLY A 608 -29.45 15.01 -20.49
N TYR A 609 -28.46 15.67 -21.10
CA TYR A 609 -27.38 14.98 -21.77
C TYR A 609 -26.01 15.59 -21.46
N SER A 610 -24.98 14.75 -21.56
CA SER A 610 -23.59 15.15 -21.53
C SER A 610 -22.83 14.58 -22.72
N MET A 611 -21.81 15.31 -23.17
CA MET A 611 -20.91 14.89 -24.25
C MET A 611 -19.46 15.15 -23.82
N LYS A 612 -18.64 14.10 -23.84
CA LYS A 612 -17.18 14.17 -23.61
C LYS A 612 -16.41 13.88 -24.90
N TRP A 613 -15.23 14.48 -25.03
CA TRP A 613 -14.26 14.21 -26.11
C TRP A 613 -12.88 13.98 -25.52
N ASN A 614 -12.40 12.74 -25.57
CA ASN A 614 -11.19 12.30 -24.87
C ASN A 614 -11.23 12.69 -23.38
N ASP A 615 -12.34 12.32 -22.73
CA ASP A 615 -12.61 12.53 -21.31
C ASP A 615 -12.76 14.01 -20.88
N GLU A 616 -12.61 14.95 -21.82
CA GLU A 616 -12.90 16.36 -21.61
C GLU A 616 -14.40 16.64 -21.85
N LEU A 617 -15.10 17.18 -20.84
CA LEU A 617 -16.50 17.55 -20.95
C LEU A 617 -16.67 18.71 -21.95
N MET A 618 -17.33 18.44 -23.08
CA MET A 618 -17.56 19.44 -24.13
C MET A 618 -18.88 20.20 -23.91
N LYS A 619 -19.92 19.52 -23.42
CA LYS A 619 -21.24 20.09 -23.22
C LYS A 619 -22.05 19.26 -22.22
N ARG A 620 -22.79 19.92 -21.34
CA ARG A 620 -23.93 19.39 -20.58
C ARG A 620 -25.12 20.32 -20.84
N SER A 621 -26.30 19.78 -21.17
CA SER A 621 -27.51 20.57 -21.42
C SER A 621 -28.76 19.71 -21.26
N ASN A 622 -29.91 20.37 -21.12
CA ASN A 622 -31.21 19.75 -20.98
C ASN A 622 -32.23 20.22 -22.04
N ILE A 623 -31.78 20.99 -23.05
CA ILE A 623 -32.58 21.53 -24.16
C ILE A 623 -33.97 22.02 -23.70
N LYS A 624 -34.04 23.11 -22.94
CA LYS A 624 -35.32 23.71 -22.54
C LYS A 624 -36.02 24.34 -23.76
N ASN A 625 -37.24 23.90 -24.07
CA ASN A 625 -38.12 24.46 -25.12
C ASN A 625 -37.46 24.55 -26.52
N GLY A 626 -36.54 23.63 -26.84
CA GLY A 626 -35.70 23.71 -28.03
C GLY A 626 -35.77 22.44 -28.87
N LYS A 627 -35.95 22.60 -30.19
CA LYS A 627 -36.00 21.46 -31.13
C LYS A 627 -34.65 20.73 -31.30
N LYS A 628 -33.53 21.42 -31.06
CA LYS A 628 -32.19 20.96 -31.46
C LYS A 628 -31.05 21.77 -30.87
N GLU A 629 -30.02 21.08 -30.40
CA GLU A 629 -28.71 21.65 -30.08
C GLU A 629 -27.60 21.08 -30.97
N SER A 630 -26.51 21.83 -31.12
CA SER A 630 -25.35 21.37 -31.90
C SER A 630 -24.05 22.00 -31.41
N ILE A 631 -23.00 21.18 -31.36
CA ILE A 631 -21.65 21.63 -30.99
C ILE A 631 -20.62 21.10 -31.99
N MET A 632 -19.60 21.91 -32.27
CA MET A 632 -18.46 21.53 -33.10
C MET A 632 -17.31 21.04 -32.20
N PHE A 633 -16.66 19.94 -32.59
CA PHE A 633 -15.55 19.37 -31.81
C PHE A 633 -14.48 18.70 -32.69
N GLY A 634 -13.33 18.40 -32.11
CA GLY A 634 -12.14 17.93 -32.82
C GLY A 634 -11.34 19.07 -33.48
N LYS A 635 -10.56 18.75 -34.52
CA LYS A 635 -9.63 19.71 -35.15
C LYS A 635 -10.32 20.59 -36.21
N CYS A 636 -11.15 21.51 -35.76
CA CYS A 636 -11.83 22.52 -36.58
C CYS A 636 -10.98 23.80 -36.66
N LYS A 637 -10.73 24.33 -37.86
CA LYS A 637 -10.12 25.66 -38.04
C LYS A 637 -11.22 26.71 -37.90
N LYS A 638 -11.01 27.68 -37.01
CA LYS A 638 -11.85 28.88 -36.90
C LYS A 638 -11.85 29.63 -38.24
#